data_AF-A0A9Q1C238-F1
#
_entry.id   AF-A0A9Q1C238-F1
#
_cell.length_a   1.000
_cell.length_b   1.000
_cell.length_c   1.000
_cell.angle_alpha   90.00
_cell.angle_beta   90.00
_cell.angle_gamma   90.00
#
_symmetry.space_group_name_H-M   'P 1'
#
loop_
_entity.id
_entity.type
_entity.pdbx_description
1 polymer ?
#
loop_
_entity_poly.entity_id
_entity_poly.type
_entity_poly.pdbx_seq_one_letter_code
_entity_poly.pdbx_strand_id
1 'polypeptide(L)'
;MTFRNIGYSQIAVVAIENETHAQVLNNNDTTENVNITLQIHETYVMEGMFDMTGTYIRASAKVFVLTGNSKDKTPHSVGGSDSFHVCLVPYSHWGRQYYSFPPFNMTSWIAVKIMSWESKNITVVQWRNGTQVSSSTFEPNLTFEISKDLGKIESPKYISAIQFAEPTSSKNVEDNADALSMFLIPSFAQFIRKYTVFPVFDISDVKNKATYYINLVLPLGGRTTDLYINNKTRIWQVVGSYSDGSTVVRFQLLPGDNLLENRGHFNITAVVSASHEGLCYTFSLS
;
A
#
# COMPACT_ATOMS: atom_id res chain seq x y z
N MET A 1 17.69 4.43 7.57
CA MET A 1 17.79 5.58 6.63
C MET A 1 16.37 5.80 6.12
N THR A 2 15.97 6.91 5.51
CA THR A 2 14.52 7.14 5.27
C THR A 2 14.23 7.65 3.87
N PHE A 3 13.15 7.12 3.31
CA PHE A 3 12.42 7.67 2.16
C PHE A 3 12.34 9.19 2.26
N ARG A 4 12.72 9.89 1.19
CA ARG A 4 12.85 11.35 1.19
C ARG A 4 11.92 11.96 0.15
N ASN A 5 10.93 12.71 0.63
CA ASN A 5 10.25 13.69 -0.19
C ASN A 5 11.24 14.79 -0.56
N ILE A 6 11.43 15.02 -1.85
CA ILE A 6 12.27 16.08 -2.40
C ILE A 6 11.48 17.05 -3.30
N GLY A 7 10.16 16.85 -3.39
CA GLY A 7 9.22 17.68 -4.12
C GLY A 7 8.23 18.37 -3.20
N TYR A 8 7.00 18.56 -3.71
CA TYR A 8 5.89 19.10 -2.94
C TYR A 8 5.03 17.96 -2.41
N SER A 9 4.62 18.04 -1.14
CA SER A 9 3.50 17.26 -0.65
C SER A 9 2.22 17.75 -1.33
N GLN A 10 1.37 16.83 -1.76
CA GLN A 10 0.15 17.12 -2.51
C GLN A 10 -1.04 16.42 -1.84
N ILE A 11 -2.16 17.14 -1.74
CA ILE A 11 -3.47 16.62 -1.35
C ILE A 11 -4.49 17.10 -2.37
N ALA A 12 -5.29 16.18 -2.92
CA ALA A 12 -6.45 16.52 -3.71
C ALA A 12 -7.71 15.96 -3.06
N VAL A 13 -8.73 16.82 -2.92
CA VAL A 13 -10.05 16.47 -2.39
C VAL A 13 -11.05 16.59 -3.53
N VAL A 14 -11.63 15.47 -3.94
CA VAL A 14 -12.63 15.40 -5.01
C VAL A 14 -13.99 15.18 -4.38
N ALA A 15 -14.94 16.04 -4.68
CA ALA A 15 -16.31 15.89 -4.23
C ALA A 15 -17.07 14.87 -5.08
N ILE A 16 -17.81 13.98 -4.40
CA ILE A 16 -18.66 12.96 -5.04
C ILE A 16 -20.13 13.39 -5.03
N GLU A 17 -20.46 14.44 -4.26
CA GLU A 17 -21.80 15.00 -4.10
C GLU A 17 -21.74 16.53 -4.27
N ASN A 18 -22.85 17.14 -4.69
CA ASN A 18 -22.97 18.60 -4.77
C ASN A 18 -22.96 19.23 -3.38
N GLU A 19 -22.58 20.52 -3.31
CA GLU A 19 -22.54 21.30 -2.06
C GLU A 19 -21.74 20.60 -0.94
N THR A 20 -20.66 19.92 -1.30
CA THR A 20 -19.77 19.28 -0.34
C THR A 20 -18.94 20.35 0.36
N HIS A 21 -19.22 20.59 1.64
CA HIS A 21 -18.41 21.47 2.49
C HIS A 21 -17.25 20.65 3.06
N ALA A 22 -16.02 20.98 2.67
CA ALA A 22 -14.82 20.33 3.17
C ALA A 22 -13.92 21.33 3.91
N GLN A 23 -13.35 20.85 5.00
CA GLN A 23 -12.41 21.57 5.84
C GLN A 23 -11.10 20.80 5.87
N VAL A 24 -10.03 21.43 5.38
CA VAL A 24 -8.67 20.89 5.39
C VAL A 24 -7.94 21.48 6.59
N LEU A 25 -7.55 20.60 7.52
CA LEU A 25 -7.02 20.93 8.83
C LEU A 25 -5.59 20.41 8.89
N ASN A 26 -4.62 21.33 8.79
CA ASN A 26 -3.21 20.97 8.85
C ASN A 26 -2.79 20.79 10.32
N ASN A 27 -2.00 19.75 10.59
CA ASN A 27 -1.48 19.46 11.93
C ASN A 27 -0.32 20.39 12.33
N ASN A 28 0.28 21.11 11.36
CA ASN A 28 1.24 22.15 11.65
C ASN A 28 0.48 23.45 11.98
N ASP A 29 0.56 23.85 13.26
CA ASP A 29 -0.07 25.01 13.94
C ASP A 29 0.09 26.39 13.25
N THR A 30 0.70 26.46 12.06
CA THR A 30 1.08 27.68 11.35
C THR A 30 0.31 27.94 10.06
N THR A 31 -0.55 27.02 9.62
CA THR A 31 -1.38 27.20 8.42
C THR A 31 -2.86 27.28 8.77
N GLU A 32 -3.53 28.32 8.27
CA GLU A 32 -4.96 28.52 8.42
C GLU A 32 -5.76 27.32 7.90
N ASN A 33 -6.78 26.94 8.66
CA ASN A 33 -7.76 25.93 8.24
C ASN A 33 -8.42 26.40 6.93
N VAL A 34 -8.36 25.59 5.89
CA VAL A 34 -8.98 25.94 4.62
C VAL A 34 -10.40 25.39 4.58
N ASN A 35 -11.39 26.27 4.44
CA ASN A 35 -12.78 25.90 4.22
C ASN A 35 -13.12 26.07 2.74
N ILE A 36 -13.63 25.01 2.12
CA ILE A 36 -14.04 24.99 0.72
C ILE A 36 -15.45 24.42 0.59
N THR A 37 -16.16 24.87 -0.45
CA THR A 37 -17.41 24.25 -0.90
C THR A 37 -17.19 23.79 -2.32
N LEU A 38 -17.43 22.51 -2.58
CA LEU A 38 -17.20 21.85 -3.86
C LEU A 38 -18.52 21.31 -4.41
N GLN A 39 -18.71 21.45 -5.73
CA GLN A 39 -19.75 20.76 -6.47
C GLN A 39 -19.28 19.37 -6.91
N ILE A 40 -20.20 18.54 -7.40
CA ILE A 40 -19.88 17.19 -7.84
C ILE A 40 -18.74 17.18 -8.87
N HIS A 41 -17.74 16.32 -8.65
CA HIS A 41 -16.52 16.20 -9.45
C HIS A 41 -15.58 17.42 -9.42
N GLU A 42 -15.91 18.49 -8.69
CA GLU A 42 -14.94 19.53 -8.43
C GLU A 42 -13.84 19.01 -7.50
N THR A 43 -12.63 19.49 -7.75
CA THR A 43 -11.43 19.07 -7.05
C THR A 43 -10.74 20.29 -6.47
N TYR A 44 -10.48 20.24 -5.17
CA TYR A 44 -9.54 21.16 -4.53
C TYR A 44 -8.18 20.50 -4.42
N VAL A 45 -7.12 21.22 -4.80
CA VAL A 45 -5.74 20.76 -4.71
C VAL A 45 -4.97 21.68 -3.78
N MET A 46 -4.28 21.09 -2.82
CA MET A 46 -3.34 21.77 -1.92
C MET A 46 -1.95 21.18 -2.14
N GLU A 47 -0.97 22.05 -2.32
CA GLU A 47 0.44 21.68 -2.48
C GLU A 47 1.29 22.47 -1.49
N GLY A 48 2.28 21.81 -0.88
CA GLY A 48 3.14 22.42 0.12
C GLY A 48 4.58 21.90 0.05
N MET A 49 5.55 22.77 0.33
CA MET A 49 6.96 22.40 0.48
C MET A 49 7.26 21.70 1.81
N PHE A 50 6.30 21.65 2.72
CA PHE A 50 6.41 20.98 4.02
C PHE A 50 5.73 19.61 3.99
N ASP A 51 6.09 18.75 4.94
CA ASP A 51 5.41 17.48 5.15
C ASP A 51 3.96 17.74 5.63
N MET A 52 3.00 17.30 4.82
CA MET A 52 1.57 17.44 5.11
C MET A 52 1.00 16.23 5.88
N THR A 53 1.84 15.28 6.30
CA THR A 53 1.43 14.13 7.11
C THR A 53 0.72 14.59 8.38
N GLY A 54 -0.43 13.99 8.67
CA GLY A 54 -1.29 14.40 9.79
C GLY A 54 -2.34 15.45 9.43
N THR A 55 -2.29 16.03 8.22
CA THR A 55 -3.43 16.79 7.68
C THR A 55 -4.66 15.90 7.63
N TYR A 56 -5.80 16.40 8.09
CA TYR A 56 -7.06 15.68 8.02
C TYR A 56 -8.14 16.53 7.37
N ILE A 57 -9.08 15.82 6.75
CA ILE A 57 -10.19 16.43 6.01
C ILE A 57 -11.47 16.05 6.72
N ARG A 58 -12.24 17.06 7.10
CA ARG A 58 -13.62 16.88 7.54
C ARG A 58 -14.53 17.34 6.41
N ALA A 59 -15.41 16.48 5.93
CA ALA A 59 -16.37 16.81 4.87
C ALA A 59 -17.80 16.56 5.34
N SER A 60 -18.76 17.36 4.88
CA SER A 60 -20.19 17.17 5.12
C SER A 60 -20.77 15.98 4.35
N ALA A 61 -20.11 15.59 3.26
CA ALA A 61 -20.49 14.48 2.38
C ALA A 61 -19.27 13.60 2.03
N LYS A 62 -19.48 12.51 1.29
CA LYS A 62 -18.40 11.62 0.86
C LYS A 62 -17.45 12.35 -0.11
N VAL A 63 -16.16 12.20 0.13
CA VAL A 63 -15.09 12.74 -0.71
C VAL A 63 -14.10 11.63 -1.07
N PHE A 64 -13.45 11.80 -2.20
CA PHE A 64 -12.28 11.03 -2.58
C PHE A 64 -11.03 11.87 -2.29
N VAL A 65 -10.06 11.29 -1.59
CA VAL A 65 -8.86 12.02 -1.16
C VAL A 65 -7.64 11.34 -1.75
N LEU A 66 -6.92 12.04 -2.62
CA LEU A 66 -5.59 11.66 -3.06
C LEU A 66 -4.56 12.38 -2.20
N THR A 67 -3.54 11.66 -1.75
CA THR A 67 -2.37 12.27 -1.13
C THR A 67 -1.11 11.66 -1.70
N GLY A 68 -0.03 12.43 -1.69
CA GLY A 68 1.18 12.01 -2.34
C GLY A 68 2.25 13.07 -2.32
N ASN A 69 3.34 12.80 -3.04
CA ASN A 69 4.36 13.80 -3.30
C ASN A 69 4.63 13.88 -4.80
N SER A 70 4.94 15.09 -5.25
CA SER A 70 5.26 15.35 -6.66
C SER A 70 6.59 14.70 -7.08
N LYS A 71 7.51 14.51 -6.11
CA LYS A 71 8.83 13.89 -6.30
C LYS A 71 9.30 13.22 -5.02
N ASP A 72 9.53 11.92 -5.10
CA ASP A 72 10.08 11.09 -4.04
C ASP A 72 11.33 10.37 -4.52
N LYS A 73 12.23 10.09 -3.57
CA LYS A 73 13.40 9.25 -3.77
C LYS A 73 13.59 8.28 -2.62
N THR A 74 14.05 7.08 -2.94
CA THR A 74 14.58 6.16 -1.94
C THR A 74 16.04 6.50 -1.63
N PRO A 75 16.56 6.08 -0.47
CA PRO A 75 17.97 6.27 -0.12
C PRO A 75 18.95 5.60 -1.09
N HIS A 76 18.48 4.60 -1.84
CA HIS A 76 19.28 3.80 -2.76
C HIS A 76 19.20 4.28 -4.21
N SER A 77 18.27 5.17 -4.53
CA SER A 77 18.10 5.70 -5.87
C SER A 77 19.25 6.63 -6.25
N VAL A 78 20.04 6.22 -7.25
CA VAL A 78 21.22 6.97 -7.74
C VAL A 78 20.80 8.00 -8.82
N GLY A 79 19.63 7.82 -9.46
CA GLY A 79 19.07 8.71 -10.47
C GLY A 79 17.54 8.62 -10.55
N GLY A 80 16.88 9.69 -11.03
CA GLY A 80 15.42 9.76 -11.14
C GLY A 80 14.69 10.23 -9.87
N SER A 81 13.40 10.55 -9.99
CA SER A 81 12.46 10.78 -8.89
C SER A 81 11.07 10.45 -9.40
N ASP A 82 10.30 9.67 -8.65
CA ASP A 82 8.94 9.30 -9.01
C ASP A 82 7.92 10.19 -8.28
N SER A 83 6.74 10.34 -8.85
CA SER A 83 5.61 10.90 -8.11
C SER A 83 4.74 9.78 -7.59
N PHE A 84 4.42 9.80 -6.29
CA PHE A 84 3.51 8.83 -5.69
C PHE A 84 2.26 9.49 -5.21
N HIS A 85 1.13 8.93 -5.57
CA HIS A 85 -0.17 9.28 -5.02
C HIS A 85 -0.90 8.03 -4.60
N VAL A 86 -1.67 8.15 -3.53
CA VAL A 86 -2.58 7.11 -3.07
C VAL A 86 -3.92 7.69 -2.70
N CYS A 87 -4.97 6.96 -3.04
CA CYS A 87 -6.28 7.23 -2.50
C CYS A 87 -6.31 6.80 -1.03
N LEU A 88 -6.47 7.76 -0.12
CA LEU A 88 -6.63 7.43 1.30
C LEU A 88 -7.97 6.76 1.53
N VAL A 89 -7.94 5.71 2.34
CA VAL A 89 -9.16 5.14 2.93
C VAL A 89 -9.58 5.98 4.14
N PRO A 90 -10.89 6.20 4.34
CA PRO A 90 -11.37 6.98 5.48
C PRO A 90 -11.00 6.30 6.80
N TYR A 91 -10.90 7.07 7.88
CA TYR A 91 -10.49 6.55 9.20
C TYR A 91 -11.33 5.35 9.68
N SER A 92 -12.60 5.26 9.28
CA SER A 92 -13.48 4.12 9.60
C SER A 92 -13.03 2.78 9.00
N HIS A 93 -12.11 2.82 8.03
CA HIS A 93 -11.55 1.68 7.32
C HIS A 93 -10.15 1.30 7.84
N TRP A 94 -9.62 2.08 8.78
CA TRP A 94 -8.36 1.76 9.42
C TRP A 94 -8.51 0.55 10.33
N GLY A 95 -7.40 -0.13 10.59
CA GLY A 95 -7.35 -1.36 11.36
C GLY A 95 -6.15 -1.42 12.30
N ARG A 96 -5.99 -2.57 12.93
CA ARG A 96 -5.00 -2.80 14.01
C ARG A 96 -3.94 -3.83 13.67
N GLN A 97 -4.19 -4.63 12.63
CA GLN A 97 -3.32 -5.71 12.20
C GLN A 97 -3.12 -5.62 10.69
N TYR A 98 -1.87 -5.73 10.29
CA TYR A 98 -1.43 -5.68 8.90
C TYR A 98 -0.30 -6.66 8.67
N TYR A 99 -0.17 -7.09 7.42
CA TYR A 99 0.85 -8.01 6.95
C TYR A 99 1.53 -7.39 5.73
N SER A 100 2.81 -7.06 5.87
CA SER A 100 3.67 -6.64 4.76
C SER A 100 4.44 -7.84 4.21
N PHE A 101 4.73 -7.78 2.91
CA PHE A 101 5.53 -8.76 2.21
C PHE A 101 6.14 -8.12 0.96
N PRO A 102 7.29 -8.61 0.48
CA PRO A 102 7.87 -8.16 -0.78
C PRO A 102 6.95 -8.57 -1.94
N PRO A 103 6.52 -7.63 -2.79
CA PRO A 103 5.92 -7.97 -4.07
C PRO A 103 6.93 -8.77 -4.93
N PHE A 104 6.44 -9.53 -5.92
CA PHE A 104 7.32 -10.38 -6.73
C PHE A 104 8.34 -9.53 -7.51
N ASN A 105 9.61 -9.95 -7.48
CA ASN A 105 10.73 -9.27 -8.14
C ASN A 105 10.95 -7.82 -7.66
N MET A 106 10.47 -7.50 -6.44
CA MET A 106 10.67 -6.20 -5.80
C MET A 106 11.64 -6.29 -4.61
N THR A 107 12.74 -5.56 -4.73
CA THR A 107 13.80 -5.16 -3.77
C THR A 107 14.63 -6.17 -3.00
N SER A 108 15.76 -5.61 -2.54
CA SER A 108 16.56 -5.97 -1.36
C SER A 108 16.06 -5.40 -0.02
N TRP A 109 15.04 -4.54 0.06
CA TRP A 109 14.54 -3.82 1.24
C TRP A 109 13.10 -3.27 1.06
N ILE A 110 12.30 -3.15 2.13
CA ILE A 110 10.94 -2.58 2.07
C ILE A 110 10.85 -1.40 3.05
N ALA A 111 10.18 -0.31 2.69
CA ALA A 111 9.79 0.72 3.66
C ALA A 111 8.31 0.66 3.98
N VAL A 112 7.98 0.92 5.24
CA VAL A 112 6.60 1.06 5.72
C VAL A 112 6.44 2.41 6.39
N LYS A 113 5.37 3.11 6.04
CA LYS A 113 4.91 4.32 6.74
C LYS A 113 3.63 4.00 7.50
N ILE A 114 3.63 4.29 8.79
CA ILE A 114 2.45 4.14 9.66
C ILE A 114 1.84 5.51 9.88
N MET A 115 0.54 5.64 9.59
CA MET A 115 -0.25 6.83 9.88
C MET A 115 -1.19 6.54 11.06
N SER A 116 -1.24 7.44 12.03
CA SER A 116 -2.14 7.34 13.19
C SER A 116 -2.76 8.70 13.47
N TRP A 117 -4.02 8.66 13.90
CA TRP A 117 -4.71 9.83 14.44
C TRP A 117 -4.29 10.13 15.88
N GLU A 118 -4.00 9.08 16.65
CA GLU A 118 -3.61 9.18 18.05
C GLU A 118 -2.13 9.56 18.14
N SER A 119 -1.82 10.66 18.83
CA SER A 119 -0.45 11.19 19.00
C SER A 119 0.45 10.31 19.86
N LYS A 120 -0.15 9.40 20.64
CA LYS A 120 0.56 8.37 21.41
C LYS A 120 0.02 7.01 21.00
N ASN A 121 0.66 6.42 19.99
CA ASN A 121 0.29 5.10 19.50
C ASN A 121 1.53 4.29 19.15
N ILE A 122 2.07 3.63 20.17
CA ILE A 122 3.23 2.75 20.04
C ILE A 122 2.80 1.53 19.23
N THR A 123 3.18 1.52 17.96
CA THR A 123 2.88 0.40 17.07
C THR A 123 4.03 -0.60 17.09
N VAL A 124 3.71 -1.87 17.30
CA VAL A 124 4.68 -2.96 17.28
C VAL A 124 4.79 -3.46 15.85
N VAL A 125 6.02 -3.49 15.35
CA VAL A 125 6.33 -4.08 14.05
C VAL A 125 7.26 -5.24 14.29
N GLN A 126 6.85 -6.41 13.85
CA GLN A 126 7.66 -7.62 13.81
C GLN A 126 8.05 -7.92 12.37
N TRP A 127 9.29 -8.31 12.13
CA TRP A 127 9.72 -8.74 10.80
C TRP A 127 10.67 -9.93 10.92
N ARG A 128 10.72 -10.73 9.86
CA ARG A 128 11.68 -11.82 9.75
C ARG A 128 12.99 -11.37 9.11
N ASN A 129 14.09 -12.01 9.45
CA ASN A 129 15.33 -11.97 8.68
C ASN A 129 15.85 -13.41 8.58
N GLY A 130 15.44 -14.11 7.52
CA GLY A 130 15.57 -15.57 7.45
C GLY A 130 14.80 -16.26 8.57
N THR A 131 15.50 -16.97 9.46
CA THR A 131 14.89 -17.67 10.60
C THR A 131 14.72 -16.79 11.84
N GLN A 132 15.38 -15.64 11.90
CA GLN A 132 15.31 -14.72 13.04
C GLN A 132 14.03 -13.89 12.96
N VAL A 133 13.35 -13.70 14.10
CA VAL A 133 12.26 -12.75 14.23
C VAL A 133 12.77 -11.55 15.03
N SER A 134 12.66 -10.37 14.44
CA SER A 134 12.97 -9.09 15.07
C SER A 134 11.67 -8.34 15.38
N SER A 135 11.70 -7.46 16.37
CA SER A 135 10.56 -6.63 16.75
C SER A 135 11.06 -5.26 17.18
N SER A 136 10.32 -4.22 16.83
CA SER A 136 10.54 -2.85 17.30
C SER A 136 9.21 -2.14 17.51
N THR A 137 9.26 -1.06 18.28
CA THR A 137 8.13 -0.17 18.52
C THR A 137 8.37 1.15 17.80
N PHE A 138 7.34 1.65 17.13
CA PHE A 138 7.40 2.90 16.39
C PHE A 138 6.30 3.85 16.85
N GLU A 139 6.68 5.11 17.03
CA GLU A 139 5.73 6.20 17.15
C GLU A 139 5.03 6.44 15.80
N PRO A 140 3.81 6.99 15.81
CA PRO A 140 3.04 7.19 14.59
C PRO A 140 3.63 8.27 13.68
N ASN A 141 3.22 8.25 12.42
CA ASN A 141 3.61 9.20 11.36
C ASN A 141 5.11 9.15 11.01
N LEU A 142 5.77 8.04 11.36
CA LEU A 142 7.14 7.74 10.96
C LEU A 142 7.16 6.75 9.80
N THR A 143 8.12 6.96 8.90
CA THR A 143 8.53 5.96 7.91
C THR A 143 9.72 5.20 8.46
N PHE A 144 9.68 3.87 8.37
CA PHE A 144 10.79 3.01 8.78
C PHE A 144 11.03 1.93 7.73
N GLU A 145 12.29 1.52 7.62
CA GLU A 145 12.72 0.42 6.77
C GLU A 145 12.52 -0.90 7.53
N ILE A 146 11.89 -1.86 6.88
CA ILE A 146 11.85 -3.26 7.32
C ILE A 146 12.73 -4.10 6.39
N SER A 147 13.17 -5.27 6.85
CA SER A 147 13.87 -6.22 5.99
C SER A 147 12.99 -6.56 4.77
N LYS A 148 13.61 -7.06 3.70
CA LYS A 148 12.90 -7.60 2.52
C LYS A 148 11.99 -8.81 2.80
N ASP A 149 11.84 -9.21 4.05
CA ASP A 149 11.07 -10.39 4.43
C ASP A 149 9.66 -10.00 4.88
N LEU A 150 8.95 -11.00 5.41
CA LEU A 150 7.59 -10.86 5.91
C LEU A 150 7.56 -10.00 7.18
N GLY A 151 6.72 -8.97 7.19
CA GLY A 151 6.47 -8.10 8.34
C GLY A 151 5.03 -8.18 8.83
N LYS A 152 4.85 -8.19 10.15
CA LYS A 152 3.56 -8.09 10.83
C LYS A 152 3.53 -6.78 11.61
N ILE A 153 2.47 -6.00 11.43
CA ILE A 153 2.29 -4.72 12.11
C ILE A 153 1.07 -4.86 13.00
N GLU A 154 1.24 -4.63 14.30
CA GLU A 154 0.20 -4.69 15.31
C GLU A 154 0.16 -3.41 16.11
N SER A 155 -1.01 -2.78 16.15
CA SER A 155 -1.21 -1.51 16.84
C SER A 155 -2.36 -1.63 17.84
N PRO A 156 -2.23 -1.08 19.07
CA PRO A 156 -3.32 -1.05 20.03
C PRO A 156 -4.47 -0.13 19.57
N LYS A 157 -4.20 0.81 18.66
CA LYS A 157 -5.17 1.75 18.09
C LYS A 157 -5.31 1.56 16.58
N TYR A 158 -6.33 2.17 15.99
CA TYR A 158 -6.55 2.16 14.54
C TYR A 158 -5.49 3.01 13.85
N ILE A 159 -4.78 2.41 12.89
CA ILE A 159 -3.75 3.05 12.06
C ILE A 159 -4.03 2.76 10.59
N SER A 160 -3.34 3.44 9.69
CA SER A 160 -3.20 3.03 8.29
C SER A 160 -1.72 2.75 8.00
N ALA A 161 -1.43 1.79 7.12
CA ALA A 161 -0.07 1.43 6.76
C ALA A 161 0.13 1.50 5.24
N ILE A 162 1.21 2.15 4.82
CA ILE A 162 1.62 2.26 3.41
C ILE A 162 2.94 1.52 3.25
N GLN A 163 3.07 0.73 2.19
CA GLN A 163 4.31 0.09 1.81
C GLN A 163 4.91 0.77 0.58
N PHE A 164 6.23 0.94 0.61
CA PHE A 164 7.06 1.33 -0.50
C PHE A 164 7.96 0.15 -0.87
N ALA A 165 8.01 -0.19 -2.15
CA ALA A 165 8.85 -1.25 -2.67
C ALA A 165 9.46 -0.81 -4.01
N GLU A 166 10.74 -1.05 -4.18
CA GLU A 166 11.51 -0.85 -5.41
C GLU A 166 11.67 -2.19 -6.19
N PRO A 167 11.94 -2.22 -7.49
CA PRO A 167 12.26 -3.44 -8.22
C PRO A 167 13.64 -3.93 -7.84
N THR A 168 13.86 -5.25 -7.86
CA THR A 168 15.23 -5.77 -7.78
C THR A 168 15.92 -5.44 -9.11
N SER A 169 16.79 -4.43 -9.13
CA SER A 169 17.48 -4.01 -10.36
C SER A 169 18.38 -5.13 -10.88
N SER A 170 17.93 -5.82 -11.93
CA SER A 170 18.83 -6.57 -12.79
C SER A 170 19.29 -5.63 -13.90
N LYS A 171 20.52 -5.10 -13.75
CA LYS A 171 21.37 -4.39 -14.74
C LYS A 171 21.52 -2.88 -14.50
N ASN A 172 22.80 -2.49 -14.40
CA ASN A 172 23.43 -1.19 -14.63
C ASN A 172 22.70 0.05 -14.06
N VAL A 173 23.23 0.45 -12.90
CA VAL A 173 22.84 1.53 -11.98
C VAL A 173 22.86 2.95 -12.58
N GLU A 174 23.20 3.11 -13.86
CA GLU A 174 23.46 4.45 -14.44
C GLU A 174 22.30 5.05 -15.25
N ASP A 175 21.35 4.27 -15.76
CA ASP A 175 20.33 4.80 -16.72
C ASP A 175 18.86 4.45 -16.42
N ASN A 176 18.56 3.60 -15.44
CA ASN A 176 17.17 3.30 -15.08
C ASN A 176 16.79 4.04 -13.81
N ALA A 177 15.85 4.98 -13.93
CA ALA A 177 15.12 5.47 -12.76
C ALA A 177 14.52 4.25 -12.05
N ASP A 178 14.93 4.02 -10.81
CA ASP A 178 14.46 2.89 -10.01
C ASP A 178 12.96 3.04 -9.79
N ALA A 179 12.15 2.34 -10.59
CA ALA A 179 10.70 2.54 -10.60
C ALA A 179 10.07 2.05 -9.30
N LEU A 180 9.68 2.94 -8.39
CA LEU A 180 9.14 2.50 -7.11
C LEU A 180 7.64 2.20 -7.23
N SER A 181 7.16 1.33 -6.34
CA SER A 181 5.77 1.01 -6.14
C SER A 181 5.35 1.45 -4.75
N MET A 182 4.20 2.10 -4.66
CA MET A 182 3.54 2.43 -3.40
C MET A 182 2.15 1.80 -3.36
N PHE A 183 1.77 1.21 -2.23
CA PHE A 183 0.41 0.74 -2.01
C PHE A 183 -0.01 0.81 -0.54
N LEU A 184 -1.31 0.96 -0.30
CA LEU A 184 -1.88 0.80 1.05
C LEU A 184 -1.86 -0.68 1.42
N ILE A 185 -1.20 -1.01 2.52
CA ILE A 185 -1.33 -2.34 3.12
C ILE A 185 -2.75 -2.41 3.69
N PRO A 186 -3.62 -3.27 3.15
CA PRO A 186 -4.99 -3.37 3.63
C PRO A 186 -4.96 -3.97 5.04
N SER A 187 -5.87 -3.51 5.91
CA SER A 187 -5.96 -4.13 7.22
C SER A 187 -6.44 -5.56 7.09
N PHE A 188 -5.92 -6.46 7.94
CA PHE A 188 -6.45 -7.80 8.07
C PHE A 188 -7.92 -7.84 8.52
N ALA A 189 -8.48 -6.73 9.02
CA ALA A 189 -9.91 -6.56 9.29
C ALA A 189 -10.76 -6.29 8.03
N GLN A 190 -10.13 -5.93 6.90
CA GLN A 190 -10.78 -5.58 5.63
C GLN A 190 -10.60 -6.70 4.60
N PHE A 191 -11.15 -7.85 4.91
CA PHE A 191 -10.85 -9.10 4.22
C PHE A 191 -11.90 -9.49 3.18
N ILE A 192 -11.41 -10.19 2.15
CA ILE A 192 -12.25 -10.83 1.15
C ILE A 192 -12.82 -12.12 1.75
N ARG A 193 -14.11 -12.10 2.08
CA ARG A 193 -14.81 -13.28 2.62
C ARG A 193 -15.16 -14.32 1.57
N LYS A 194 -15.55 -13.89 0.37
CA LYS A 194 -16.20 -14.77 -0.61
C LYS A 194 -15.65 -14.61 -2.01
N TYR A 195 -15.72 -13.42 -2.58
CA TYR A 195 -15.11 -13.16 -3.88
C TYR A 195 -14.82 -11.68 -4.10
N THR A 196 -13.92 -11.38 -5.03
CA THR A 196 -13.67 -10.04 -5.54
C THR A 196 -13.30 -10.10 -7.03
N VAL A 197 -13.75 -9.12 -7.79
CA VAL A 197 -13.39 -8.94 -9.21
C VAL A 197 -12.40 -7.80 -9.29
N PHE A 198 -11.31 -8.00 -10.02
CA PHE A 198 -10.24 -7.01 -10.13
C PHE A 198 -9.57 -7.06 -11.51
N PRO A 199 -9.13 -5.90 -12.02
CA PRO A 199 -8.41 -5.84 -13.29
C PRO A 199 -6.92 -6.10 -13.10
N VAL A 200 -6.29 -6.68 -14.13
CA VAL A 200 -4.83 -6.71 -14.28
C VAL A 200 -4.50 -5.97 -15.57
N PHE A 201 -3.84 -4.82 -15.44
CA PHE A 201 -3.50 -3.98 -16.59
C PHE A 201 -2.26 -4.51 -17.28
N ASP A 202 -2.33 -4.69 -18.60
CA ASP A 202 -1.16 -5.11 -19.36
C ASP A 202 -0.17 -3.95 -19.49
N ILE A 203 1.01 -4.12 -18.85
CA ILE A 203 2.13 -3.20 -18.93
C ILE A 203 3.29 -3.75 -19.78
N SER A 204 3.06 -4.82 -20.55
CA SER A 204 4.07 -5.42 -21.42
C SER A 204 4.37 -4.53 -22.62
N ASP A 205 5.63 -4.49 -23.03
CA ASP A 205 6.04 -3.99 -24.35
C ASP A 205 6.08 -5.17 -25.37
N VAL A 206 6.06 -4.84 -26.67
CA VAL A 206 6.19 -5.74 -27.82
C VAL A 206 7.40 -6.68 -27.69
N LYS A 207 8.48 -6.26 -27.01
CA LYS A 207 9.72 -7.02 -26.90
C LYS A 207 9.79 -7.94 -25.69
N ASN A 208 9.11 -7.63 -24.59
CA ASN A 208 9.31 -8.30 -23.30
C ASN A 208 7.98 -8.43 -22.54
N LYS A 209 7.72 -9.62 -22.01
CA LYS A 209 6.48 -9.90 -21.26
C LYS A 209 6.63 -9.46 -19.81
N ALA A 210 5.67 -8.66 -19.34
CA ALA A 210 5.52 -8.38 -17.92
C ALA A 210 5.10 -9.63 -17.15
N THR A 211 5.36 -9.62 -15.85
CA THR A 211 4.88 -10.67 -14.94
C THR A 211 3.88 -10.09 -13.95
N TYR A 212 2.80 -10.83 -13.70
CA TYR A 212 1.68 -10.40 -12.86
C TYR A 212 1.46 -11.44 -11.78
N TYR A 213 1.28 -10.98 -10.55
CA TYR A 213 1.05 -11.87 -9.41
C TYR A 213 -0.04 -11.31 -8.51
N ILE A 214 -0.77 -12.23 -7.89
CA ILE A 214 -1.53 -11.96 -6.68
C ILE A 214 -0.85 -12.65 -5.51
N ASN A 215 -0.68 -11.91 -4.42
CA ASN A 215 -0.20 -12.41 -3.15
C ASN A 215 -1.37 -12.36 -2.17
N LEU A 216 -1.62 -13.47 -1.48
CA LEU A 216 -2.66 -13.60 -0.49
C LEU A 216 -2.06 -13.89 0.87
N VAL A 217 -2.59 -13.24 1.91
CA VAL A 217 -2.31 -13.62 3.30
C VAL A 217 -3.44 -14.52 3.78
N LEU A 218 -3.08 -15.76 4.07
CA LEU A 218 -3.95 -16.76 4.67
C LEU A 218 -3.76 -16.77 6.19
N PRO A 219 -4.84 -16.75 6.99
CA PRO A 219 -4.74 -16.94 8.43
C PRO A 219 -4.25 -18.35 8.75
N LEU A 220 -3.82 -18.57 9.99
CA LEU A 220 -3.54 -19.91 10.50
C LEU A 220 -4.72 -20.85 10.23
N GLY A 221 -4.45 -21.98 9.56
CA GLY A 221 -5.46 -22.98 9.18
C GLY A 221 -6.19 -22.71 7.85
N GLY A 222 -5.98 -21.55 7.23
CA GLY A 222 -6.47 -21.27 5.88
C GLY A 222 -5.83 -22.19 4.83
N ARG A 223 -6.63 -22.68 3.88
CA ARG A 223 -6.19 -23.68 2.89
C ARG A 223 -6.24 -23.11 1.48
N THR A 224 -5.16 -23.34 0.72
CA THR A 224 -5.07 -22.93 -0.69
C THR A 224 -6.03 -23.70 -1.61
N THR A 225 -6.51 -24.87 -1.18
CA THR A 225 -7.53 -25.66 -1.88
C THR A 225 -8.89 -24.97 -1.97
N ASP A 226 -9.12 -24.00 -1.09
CA ASP A 226 -10.38 -23.25 -1.01
C ASP A 226 -10.31 -21.96 -1.84
N LEU A 227 -9.18 -21.67 -2.47
CA LEU A 227 -8.92 -20.47 -3.25
C LEU A 227 -8.94 -20.75 -4.75
N TYR A 228 -9.72 -19.95 -5.49
CA TYR A 228 -9.92 -20.09 -6.92
C TYR A 228 -9.65 -18.76 -7.61
N ILE A 229 -9.01 -18.82 -8.77
CA ILE A 229 -8.90 -17.69 -9.70
C ILE A 229 -9.61 -18.10 -10.98
N ASN A 230 -10.62 -17.32 -11.39
CA ASN A 230 -11.43 -17.55 -12.58
C ASN A 230 -12.04 -18.97 -12.60
N ASN A 231 -12.68 -19.37 -11.49
CA ASN A 231 -13.29 -20.70 -11.29
C ASN A 231 -12.32 -21.90 -11.40
N LYS A 232 -11.01 -21.68 -11.38
CA LYS A 232 -10.01 -22.75 -11.48
C LYS A 232 -9.20 -22.85 -10.20
N THR A 233 -9.09 -24.06 -9.65
CA THR A 233 -8.15 -24.38 -8.58
C THR A 233 -6.73 -24.30 -9.13
N ARG A 234 -5.83 -23.67 -8.39
CA ARG A 234 -4.47 -23.38 -8.86
C ARG A 234 -3.42 -23.86 -7.86
N ILE A 235 -2.22 -24.13 -8.37
CA ILE A 235 -1.06 -24.40 -7.53
C ILE A 235 -0.55 -23.06 -7.02
N TRP A 236 -0.77 -22.83 -5.74
CA TRP A 236 -0.29 -21.65 -5.04
C TRP A 236 1.15 -21.88 -4.58
N GLN A 237 2.05 -20.94 -4.87
CA GLN A 237 3.41 -20.96 -4.35
C GLN A 237 3.42 -20.38 -2.94
N VAL A 238 3.93 -21.10 -1.95
CA VAL A 238 4.16 -20.55 -0.61
C VAL A 238 5.34 -19.58 -0.66
N VAL A 239 5.11 -18.33 -0.29
CA VAL A 239 6.15 -17.29 -0.18
C VAL A 239 6.82 -17.36 1.18
N GLY A 240 6.04 -17.60 2.24
CA GLY A 240 6.54 -17.80 3.59
C GLY A 240 5.43 -17.76 4.63
N SER A 241 5.83 -17.76 5.91
CA SER A 241 4.90 -17.71 7.04
C SER A 241 5.27 -16.57 7.98
N TYR A 242 4.30 -16.06 8.73
CA TYR A 242 4.48 -15.11 9.83
C TYR A 242 4.72 -15.85 11.15
N SER A 243 4.99 -15.10 12.23
CA SER A 243 5.21 -15.63 13.59
C SER A 243 3.94 -16.27 14.18
N ASP A 244 2.76 -15.80 13.79
CA ASP A 244 1.46 -16.33 14.25
C ASP A 244 0.92 -17.50 13.42
N GLY A 245 1.71 -17.99 12.46
CA GLY A 245 1.33 -19.11 11.60
C GLY A 245 0.47 -18.74 10.40
N SER A 246 0.13 -17.46 10.21
CA SER A 246 -0.41 -16.96 8.94
C SER A 246 0.61 -17.18 7.82
N THR A 247 0.15 -17.40 6.59
CA THR A 247 1.03 -17.71 5.45
C THR A 247 0.77 -16.78 4.27
N VAL A 248 1.82 -16.41 3.55
CA VAL A 248 1.71 -15.70 2.28
C VAL A 248 1.81 -16.71 1.16
N VAL A 249 0.83 -16.70 0.27
CA VAL A 249 0.80 -17.53 -0.92
C VAL A 249 0.70 -16.66 -2.16
N ARG A 250 1.27 -17.13 -3.27
CA ARG A 250 1.39 -16.38 -4.51
C ARG A 250 0.85 -17.19 -5.68
N PHE A 251 0.18 -16.51 -6.60
CA PHE A 251 -0.27 -17.07 -7.86
C PHE A 251 0.02 -16.11 -9.01
N GLN A 252 0.48 -16.66 -10.14
CA GLN A 252 0.76 -15.88 -11.34
C GLN A 252 -0.54 -15.62 -12.11
N LEU A 253 -0.80 -14.36 -12.42
CA LEU A 253 -2.00 -13.90 -13.11
C LEU A 253 -1.75 -13.71 -14.61
N LEU A 254 -2.86 -13.55 -15.34
CA LEU A 254 -2.88 -13.05 -16.71
C LEU A 254 -3.54 -11.67 -16.73
N PRO A 255 -3.18 -10.80 -17.69
CA PRO A 255 -3.89 -9.54 -17.92
C PRO A 255 -5.39 -9.73 -18.16
N GLY A 256 -6.15 -8.69 -17.84
CA GLY A 256 -7.60 -8.64 -17.96
C GLY A 256 -8.34 -8.79 -16.62
N ASP A 257 -9.64 -9.01 -16.71
CA ASP A 257 -10.49 -9.17 -15.54
C ASP A 257 -10.29 -10.53 -14.90
N ASN A 258 -10.07 -10.51 -13.58
CA ASN A 258 -9.88 -11.70 -12.78
C ASN A 258 -10.91 -11.73 -11.64
N LEU A 259 -11.41 -12.93 -11.35
CA LEU A 259 -12.29 -13.23 -10.22
C LEU A 259 -11.50 -14.09 -9.23
N LEU A 260 -11.26 -13.55 -8.03
CA LEU A 260 -10.78 -14.32 -6.89
C LEU A 260 -11.99 -14.79 -6.08
N GLU A 261 -12.10 -16.10 -5.86
CA GLU A 261 -13.09 -16.70 -4.96
C GLU A 261 -12.38 -17.39 -3.80
N ASN A 262 -12.87 -17.10 -2.60
CA ASN A 262 -12.58 -17.79 -1.37
C ASN A 262 -13.81 -18.62 -0.99
N ARG A 263 -13.71 -19.94 -1.16
CA ARG A 263 -14.76 -20.90 -0.80
C ARG A 263 -14.57 -21.47 0.61
N GLY A 264 -13.54 -21.02 1.31
CA GLY A 264 -13.26 -21.38 2.69
C GLY A 264 -14.04 -20.51 3.66
N HIS A 265 -14.01 -20.89 4.94
CA HIS A 265 -14.59 -20.13 6.03
C HIS A 265 -13.53 -19.30 6.76
N PHE A 266 -12.73 -18.58 5.99
CA PHE A 266 -11.67 -17.71 6.53
C PHE A 266 -11.56 -16.43 5.72
N ASN A 267 -10.81 -15.50 6.27
CA ASN A 267 -10.63 -14.16 5.74
C ASN A 267 -9.29 -14.07 5.03
N ILE A 268 -9.22 -13.43 3.87
CA ILE A 268 -7.95 -13.21 3.18
C ILE A 268 -7.74 -11.73 2.89
N THR A 269 -6.47 -11.36 2.90
CA THR A 269 -5.98 -10.09 2.38
C THR A 269 -5.27 -10.37 1.06
N ALA A 270 -5.44 -9.50 0.07
CA ALA A 270 -4.85 -9.71 -1.25
C ALA A 270 -4.16 -8.45 -1.78
N VAL A 271 -3.04 -8.63 -2.46
CA VAL A 271 -2.30 -7.58 -3.17
C VAL A 271 -1.93 -8.08 -4.54
N VAL A 272 -2.25 -7.29 -5.57
CA VAL A 272 -1.89 -7.55 -6.96
C VAL A 272 -0.67 -6.70 -7.30
N SER A 273 0.33 -7.32 -7.91
CA SER A 273 1.56 -6.65 -8.33
C SER A 273 1.92 -7.05 -9.75
N ALA A 274 2.41 -6.10 -10.54
CA ALA A 274 3.01 -6.35 -11.84
C ALA A 274 4.39 -5.71 -11.92
N SER A 275 5.30 -6.36 -12.65
CA SER A 275 6.64 -5.81 -12.90
C SER A 275 7.14 -6.17 -14.30
N HIS A 276 7.81 -5.19 -14.92
CA HIS A 276 8.46 -5.28 -16.22
C HIS A 276 9.57 -4.22 -16.29
N GLU A 277 10.84 -4.60 -16.46
CA GLU A 277 12.01 -3.72 -16.74
C GLU A 277 11.81 -2.19 -16.52
N GLY A 278 11.77 -1.75 -15.26
CA GLY A 278 11.63 -0.32 -14.92
C GLY A 278 10.19 0.22 -14.89
N LEU A 279 9.20 -0.67 -14.94
CA LEU A 279 7.79 -0.38 -14.74
C LEU A 279 7.22 -1.35 -13.71
N CYS A 280 6.44 -0.83 -12.79
CA CYS A 280 5.69 -1.65 -11.88
C CYS A 280 4.43 -0.95 -11.38
N TYR A 281 3.47 -1.75 -10.94
CA TYR A 281 2.37 -1.26 -10.13
C TYR A 281 2.02 -2.30 -9.07
N THR A 282 1.49 -1.82 -7.95
CA THR A 282 0.94 -2.67 -6.90
C THR A 282 -0.32 -2.03 -6.35
N PHE A 283 -1.36 -2.82 -6.10
CA PHE A 283 -2.56 -2.36 -5.43
C PHE A 283 -3.16 -3.45 -4.55
N SER A 284 -3.83 -3.05 -3.48
CA SER A 284 -4.51 -3.95 -2.57
C SER A 284 -5.95 -4.19 -2.98
N LEU A 285 -6.44 -5.39 -2.68
CA LEU A 285 -7.85 -5.73 -2.77
C LEU A 285 -8.40 -5.79 -1.34
N SER A 286 -9.53 -5.14 -1.12
CA SER A 286 -10.28 -5.12 0.13
C SER A 286 -11.72 -5.52 -0.12
#